data_AF-A0A6P0SLB1-F1
#
_entry.id   AF-A0A6P0SLB1-F1
#
_cell.length_a   1.000
_cell.length_b   1.000
_cell.length_c   1.000
_cell.angle_alpha   90.00
_cell.angle_beta   90.00
_cell.angle_gamma   90.00
#
_symmetry.space_group_name_H-M   'P 1'
#
loop_
_entity.id
_entity.type
_entity.pdbx_description
1 polymer ?
#
loop_
_entity_poly.entity_id
_entity_poly.type
_entity_poly.pdbx_seq_one_letter_code
_entity_poly.pdbx_strand_id
1 'polypeptide(L)'
;MELYLIRHGIAAERGSYNNDQERPLTKIGHEKTSKVAKELQKRGLHFDLILTSPLVRAKETAAILQDVGLGSLVEESESLAPEGDIHQWL
;
A
#
# COMPACT_ATOMS: atom_id res chain seq x y z
N MET A 1 4.89 13.60 -15.22
CA MET A 1 4.95 12.48 -14.26
C MET A 1 4.40 12.99 -12.95
N GLU A 2 3.51 12.22 -12.33
CA GLU A 2 2.92 12.53 -11.03
C GLU A 2 3.31 11.43 -10.05
N LEU A 3 3.56 11.79 -8.79
CA LEU A 3 3.93 10.84 -7.75
C LEU A 3 2.91 10.95 -6.60
N TYR A 4 2.34 9.80 -6.23
CA TYR A 4 1.39 9.69 -5.13
C TYR A 4 1.98 8.83 -4.02
N LEU A 5 2.09 9.40 -2.82
CA LEU A 5 2.59 8.69 -1.63
C LEU A 5 1.39 8.23 -0.80
N ILE A 6 1.15 6.92 -0.77
CA ILE A 6 0.04 6.32 -0.02
C ILE A 6 0.63 5.54 1.16
N ARG A 7 0.32 5.99 2.38
CA ARG A 7 0.63 5.21 3.58
C ARG A 7 -0.27 3.99 3.64
N HIS A 8 0.28 2.85 4.05
CA HIS A 8 -0.48 1.62 4.27
C HIS A 8 -1.71 1.83 5.17
N GLY A 9 -2.74 1.00 4.99
CA GLY A 9 -3.95 1.00 5.81
C GLY A 9 -3.70 0.64 7.28
N ILE A 10 -4.77 0.62 8.08
CA ILE A 10 -4.68 0.32 9.52
C ILE A 10 -4.29 -1.15 9.72
N ALA A 11 -3.05 -1.38 10.16
CA ALA A 11 -2.50 -2.70 10.45
C ALA A 11 -2.80 -3.17 11.89
N ALA A 12 -2.72 -4.48 12.12
CA ALA A 12 -2.80 -5.09 13.44
C ALA A 12 -1.86 -4.41 14.43
N GLU A 13 -2.17 -4.41 15.73
CA GLU A 13 -1.38 -3.68 16.73
C GLU A 13 0.08 -4.16 16.79
N ARG A 14 1.01 -3.26 17.13
CA ARG A 14 2.42 -3.64 17.31
C ARG A 14 2.53 -4.64 18.47
N GLY A 15 3.38 -5.66 18.31
CA GLY A 15 3.56 -6.72 19.30
C GLY A 15 2.50 -7.83 19.28
N SER A 16 1.46 -7.73 18.44
CA SER A 16 0.49 -8.83 18.24
C SER A 16 0.99 -9.95 17.32
N TYR A 17 2.10 -9.72 16.62
CA TYR A 17 2.80 -10.68 15.76
C TYR A 17 4.26 -10.77 16.21
N ASN A 18 4.86 -11.95 16.03
CA ASN A 18 6.28 -12.17 16.34
C ASN A 18 7.21 -11.27 15.53
N ASN A 19 6.82 -10.94 14.29
CA ASN A 19 7.54 -10.06 13.40
C ASN A 19 6.64 -8.88 12.97
N ASP A 20 7.13 -7.64 13.12
CA ASP A 20 6.40 -6.44 12.69
C ASP A 20 6.11 -6.45 11.18
N GLN A 21 7.00 -7.05 10.39
CA GLN A 21 6.87 -7.10 8.92
C GLN A 21 5.67 -7.94 8.47
N GLU A 22 5.24 -8.89 9.30
CA GLU A 22 4.13 -9.81 9.03
C GLU A 22 2.76 -9.25 9.44
N ARG A 23 2.72 -8.10 10.13
CA ARG A 23 1.46 -7.50 10.59
C ARG A 23 0.56 -7.18 9.40
N PRO A 24 -0.62 -7.83 9.28
CA PRO A 24 -1.56 -7.56 8.22
C PRO A 24 -2.41 -6.33 8.55
N LEU A 25 -3.17 -5.87 7.58
CA LEU A 25 -4.28 -4.95 7.75
C LEU A 25 -5.33 -5.57 8.68
N THR A 26 -5.87 -4.75 9.57
CA THR A 26 -7.08 -5.12 10.31
C THR A 26 -8.27 -5.15 9.35
N LYS A 27 -9.36 -5.80 9.75
CA LYS A 27 -10.64 -5.74 9.03
C LYS A 27 -11.08 -4.30 8.74
N ILE A 28 -10.99 -3.41 9.74
CA ILE A 28 -11.31 -1.99 9.58
C ILE A 28 -10.31 -1.31 8.62
N GLY A 29 -9.05 -1.72 8.65
CA GLY A 29 -8.02 -1.29 7.70
C GLY A 29 -8.39 -1.61 6.26
N HIS A 30 -8.74 -2.87 5.97
CA HIS A 30 -9.24 -3.27 4.65
C HIS A 30 -10.45 -2.41 4.23
N GLU A 31 -11.48 -2.32 5.08
CA GLU A 31 -12.70 -1.58 4.76
C GLU A 31 -12.44 -0.09 4.47
N LYS A 32 -11.59 0.57 5.26
CA LYS A 32 -11.26 1.98 5.06
C LYS A 32 -10.40 2.19 3.81
N THR A 33 -9.39 1.35 3.59
CA THR A 33 -8.56 1.42 2.38
C THR A 33 -9.39 1.20 1.13
N SER A 34 -10.28 0.20 1.09
CA SER A 34 -11.16 -0.04 -0.05
C SER A 34 -12.10 1.13 -0.32
N LYS A 35 -12.60 1.82 0.72
CA LYS A 35 -13.44 3.02 0.55
C LYS A 35 -12.66 4.16 -0.10
N VAL A 36 -11.44 4.42 0.36
CA VAL A 36 -10.56 5.45 -0.23
C VAL A 36 -10.23 5.08 -1.67
N ALA A 37 -9.83 3.83 -1.93
CA ALA A 37 -9.49 3.35 -3.27
C ALA A 37 -10.65 3.55 -4.25
N LYS A 38 -11.88 3.19 -3.86
CA LYS A 38 -13.09 3.36 -4.69
C LYS A 38 -13.39 4.83 -4.95
N GLU A 39 -13.15 5.70 -3.99
CA GLU A 39 -13.37 7.14 -4.17
C GLU A 39 -12.33 7.76 -5.11
N LEU A 40 -11.07 7.35 -5.02
CA LEU A 40 -10.02 7.77 -5.96
C LEU A 40 -10.34 7.30 -7.39
N GLN A 41 -10.77 6.05 -7.55
CA GLN A 41 -11.14 5.51 -8.85
C GLN A 41 -12.33 6.27 -9.47
N LYS A 42 -13.36 6.57 -8.67
CA LYS A 42 -14.50 7.39 -9.11
C LYS A 42 -14.12 8.80 -9.56
N ARG A 43 -13.04 9.35 -9.00
CA ARG A 43 -12.49 10.66 -9.39
C ARG A 43 -11.64 10.60 -10.65
N GLY A 44 -11.51 9.43 -11.27
CA GLY A 44 -10.76 9.22 -12.50
C GLY A 44 -9.26 9.06 -12.29
N LEU A 45 -8.80 8.81 -11.05
CA LEU A 45 -7.39 8.55 -10.79
C LEU A 45 -7.02 7.16 -11.33
N HIS A 46 -5.87 7.09 -12.00
CA HIS A 46 -5.26 5.85 -12.49
C HIS A 46 -3.74 5.93 -12.29
N PHE A 47 -3.14 4.80 -11.96
CA PHE A 47 -1.70 4.64 -11.77
C PHE A 47 -1.16 3.66 -12.81
N ASP A 48 -0.18 4.13 -13.60
CA ASP A 48 0.52 3.28 -14.55
C ASP A 48 1.32 2.17 -13.84
N LEU A 49 1.80 2.45 -12.62
CA LEU A 49 2.55 1.54 -11.76
C LEU A 49 2.26 1.84 -10.29
N ILE A 50 2.04 0.79 -9.50
CA ILE A 50 1.94 0.86 -8.03
C ILE A 50 3.18 0.18 -7.44
N LEU A 51 4.07 0.98 -6.84
CA LEU A 51 5.17 0.45 -6.04
C LEU A 51 4.72 0.25 -4.59
N THR A 52 5.12 -0.87 -3.98
CA THR A 52 4.79 -1.16 -2.59
C THR A 52 6.01 -1.59 -1.76
N SER A 53 5.97 -1.26 -0.47
CA SER A 53 6.92 -1.78 0.52
C SER A 53 6.78 -3.30 0.65
N PRO A 54 7.86 -4.04 0.93
CA PRO A 54 7.80 -5.51 1.06
C PRO A 54 6.98 -5.99 2.28
N LEU A 55 6.65 -5.10 3.23
CA LEU A 55 5.91 -5.44 4.44
C LEU A 55 4.43 -5.74 4.15
N VAL A 56 3.86 -6.76 4.81
CA VAL A 56 2.53 -7.32 4.51
C VAL A 56 1.44 -6.26 4.43
N ARG A 57 1.34 -5.39 5.44
CA ARG A 57 0.35 -4.28 5.47
C ARG A 57 0.38 -3.36 4.24
N ALA A 58 1.56 -3.13 3.65
CA ALA A 58 1.69 -2.29 2.46
C ALA A 58 1.28 -3.07 1.20
N LYS A 59 1.67 -4.33 1.10
CA LYS A 59 1.26 -5.24 0.02
C LYS A 59 -0.24 -5.42 -0.05
N GLU A 60 -0.89 -5.65 1.09
CA GLU A 60 -2.35 -5.72 1.17
C GLU A 60 -3.02 -4.40 0.81
N THR A 61 -2.40 -3.26 1.15
CA THR A 61 -2.91 -1.94 0.71
C THR A 61 -2.82 -1.82 -0.81
N ALA A 62 -1.69 -2.16 -1.42
CA ALA A 62 -1.50 -2.12 -2.87
C ALA A 62 -2.44 -3.07 -3.62
N ALA A 63 -2.65 -4.28 -3.08
CA ALA A 63 -3.60 -5.25 -3.63
C ALA A 63 -5.03 -4.67 -3.65
N ILE A 64 -5.46 -3.99 -2.59
CA ILE A 64 -6.78 -3.32 -2.59
C ILE A 64 -6.88 -2.24 -3.67
N LEU A 65 -5.81 -1.46 -3.90
CA LEU A 65 -5.79 -0.45 -4.97
C LEU A 65 -5.91 -1.12 -6.35
N GLN A 66 -5.18 -2.21 -6.56
CA GLN A 66 -5.24 -3.00 -7.80
C GLN A 66 -6.63 -3.61 -8.02
N ASP A 67 -7.22 -4.24 -7.00
CA ASP A 67 -8.54 -4.88 -7.05
C ASP A 67 -9.66 -3.90 -7.41
N VAL A 68 -9.53 -2.63 -7.00
CA VAL A 68 -10.47 -1.56 -7.33
C VAL A 68 -10.21 -0.98 -8.72
N GLY A 69 -9.14 -1.39 -9.40
CA GLY A 69 -8.80 -0.96 -10.75
C GLY A 69 -8.10 0.41 -10.81
N LEU A 70 -7.44 0.83 -9.73
CA LEU A 70 -6.61 2.04 -9.75
C LEU A 70 -5.32 1.85 -10.54
N GLY A 71 -4.87 0.61 -10.74
CA GLY A 71 -3.70 0.26 -11.54
C GLY A 71 -3.64 -1.25 -11.71
N SER A 72 -3.00 -1.74 -12.78
CA SER A 72 -2.87 -3.18 -13.05
C SER A 72 -1.50 -3.74 -12.70
N LEU A 73 -0.46 -2.91 -12.70
CA LEU A 73 0.91 -3.30 -12.39
C LEU A 73 1.27 -2.94 -10.95
N VAL A 74 1.66 -3.96 -10.18
CA VAL A 74 2.13 -3.81 -8.80
C VAL A 74 3.50 -4.45 -8.68
N GLU A 75 4.48 -3.71 -8.16
CA GLU A 75 5.83 -4.20 -7.94
C GLU A 75 6.29 -3.88 -6.51
N GLU A 76 7.01 -4.83 -5.90
CA GLU A 76 7.64 -4.62 -4.60
C GLU A 76 8.94 -3.83 -4.79
N SER A 77 9.21 -2.89 -3.88
CA SER A 77 10.46 -2.12 -3.86
C SER A 77 11.03 -2.05 -2.45
N GLU A 78 12.25 -2.56 -2.28
CA GLU A 78 12.98 -2.53 -1.01
C GLU A 78 13.23 -1.08 -0.53
N SER A 79 13.37 -0.12 -1.44
CA SER A 79 13.53 1.30 -1.10
C SER A 79 12.30 1.91 -0.40
N LEU A 80 11.15 1.22 -0.44
CA LEU A 80 9.93 1.60 0.28
C LEU A 80 9.79 0.87 1.64
N ALA A 81 10.75 0.03 2.03
CA ALA A 81 10.82 -0.47 3.39
C ALA A 81 10.98 0.68 4.40
N PRO A 82 10.63 0.50 5.69
CA PRO A 82 10.79 1.56 6.70
C PRO A 82 12.20 2.14 6.80
N GLU A 83 13.22 1.33 6.50
CA GLU A 83 14.64 1.70 6.51
C GLU A 83 15.15 2.12 5.11
N GLY A 84 14.26 2.28 4.14
CA GLY A 84 14.61 2.65 2.78
C GLY A 84 15.14 4.09 2.66
N ASP A 85 15.96 4.33 1.65
CA ASP A 85 16.58 5.63 1.37
C ASP A 85 16.05 6.21 0.05
N ILE A 86 15.54 7.44 0.10
CA ILE A 86 15.03 8.17 -1.07
C ILE A 86 16.13 8.42 -2.11
N HIS A 87 17.39 8.59 -1.71
CA HIS A 87 18.50 8.81 -2.63
C HIS A 87 18.89 7.56 -3.40
N GLN A 88 18.56 6.36 -2.89
CA GLN A 88 18.75 5.10 -3.60
C GLN A 88 17.55 4.77 -4.51
N TRP A 89 16.40 5.38 -4.25
CA TRP A 89 15.19 5.19 -5.05
C TRP A 89 15.14 6.07 -6.30
N LEU A 90 15.72 7.27 -6.23
CA LEU A 90 15.84 8.24 -7.33
C LEU A 90 16.94 7.87 -8.33
#